data_AF-A0A5C7W1H4-F1
#
_entry.id   AF-A0A5C7W1H4-F1
#
_cell.length_a   1.000
_cell.length_b   1.000
_cell.length_c   1.000
_cell.angle_alpha   90.00
_cell.angle_beta   90.00
_cell.angle_gamma   90.00
#
_symmetry.space_group_name_H-M   'P 1'
#
loop_
_entity.id
_entity.type
_entity.pdbx_description
1 polymer ?
#
loop_
_entity_poly.entity_id
_entity_poly.type
_entity_poly.pdbx_seq_one_letter_code
_entity_poly.pdbx_strand_id
1 'polypeptide(L)'
;MRNALIGALVLLALLAAAGAWVWRYQPERLPTEWRRDNPHSRDYAPAVYRWRDAQGRVHLTDTPPADRPYETVRIDPRRNVVPSTLPPPGATR
;
A
#
# COMPACT_ATOMS: atom_id res chain seq x y z
N MET A 1 -11.49 27.82 33.01
CA MET A 1 -11.85 26.71 32.09
C MET A 1 -11.46 27.00 30.63
N ARG A 2 -11.82 28.15 30.05
CA ARG A 2 -11.47 28.50 28.65
C ARG A 2 -9.99 28.41 28.30
N ASN A 3 -9.09 28.94 29.14
CA ASN A 3 -7.64 28.92 28.86
C ASN A 3 -7.05 27.50 28.95
N ALA A 4 -7.59 26.66 29.84
CA ALA A 4 -7.21 25.26 29.93
C ALA A 4 -7.67 24.46 28.70
N LEU A 5 -8.88 24.74 28.20
CA LEU A 5 -9.39 24.16 26.96
C LEU A 5 -8.53 24.57 25.76
N ILE A 6 -8.19 25.87 25.64
CA ILE A 6 -7.32 26.37 24.58
C ILE A 6 -5.94 25.70 24.67
N GLY A 7 -5.35 25.61 25.87
CA GLY A 7 -4.08 24.93 26.08
C GLY A 7 -4.12 23.47 25.65
N ALA A 8 -5.18 22.75 26.00
CA ALA A 8 -5.37 21.36 25.59
C ALA A 8 -5.50 21.21 24.06
N LEU A 9 -6.26 22.10 23.41
CA LEU A 9 -6.41 22.11 21.95
C LEU A 9 -5.07 22.41 21.24
N VAL A 10 -4.30 23.36 21.75
CA VAL A 10 -2.96 23.67 21.22
C VAL A 10 -2.04 22.47 21.36
N LEU A 11 -2.02 21.80 22.51
CA LEU A 11 -1.21 20.61 22.72
C LEU A 11 -1.61 19.48 21.76
N LEU A 12 -2.91 19.22 21.60
CA LEU A 12 -3.41 18.22 20.65
C LEU A 12 -3.01 18.54 19.21
N ALA A 13 -3.11 19.82 18.81
CA ALA A 13 -2.68 20.26 17.48
C ALA A 13 -1.18 20.03 17.25
N LEU A 14 -0.34 20.32 18.25
CA LEU A 14 1.11 20.08 18.17
C LEU A 14 1.44 18.59 18.08
N LEU A 15 0.76 17.74 18.85
CA LEU A 15 0.93 16.28 18.77
C LEU A 15 0.49 15.73 17.41
N ALA A 16 -0.63 16.21 16.87
CA ALA A 16 -1.10 15.84 15.54
C ALA A 16 -0.11 16.28 14.45
N ALA A 17 0.42 17.49 14.54
CA ALA A 17 1.42 18.00 13.60
C ALA A 17 2.72 17.18 13.66
N ALA A 18 3.20 16.83 14.86
CA ALA A 18 4.36 15.97 15.03
C ALA A 18 4.12 14.56 14.46
N GLY A 19 2.95 13.97 14.72
CA GLY A 19 2.55 12.68 14.16
C GLY A 19 2.51 12.70 12.63
N ALA A 20 1.90 13.72 12.03
CA ALA A 20 1.85 13.89 10.57
C ALA A 20 3.23 14.09 9.96
N TRP A 21 4.12 14.80 10.65
CA TRP A 21 5.50 15.00 10.22
C TRP A 21 6.28 13.69 10.21
N VAL A 22 6.19 12.88 11.27
CA VAL A 22 6.80 11.53 11.32
C VAL A 22 6.23 10.64 10.23
N TRP A 23 4.91 10.63 10.05
CA TRP A 23 4.25 9.85 9.00
C TRP A 23 4.80 10.18 7.60
N ARG A 24 5.03 11.46 7.31
CA ARG A 24 5.44 11.91 5.98
C ARG A 24 6.94 11.83 5.71
N TYR A 25 7.77 12.17 6.70
CA TYR A 25 9.20 12.39 6.48
C TYR A 25 10.09 11.35 7.17
N GLN A 26 9.56 10.58 8.12
CA GLN A 26 10.33 9.57 8.86
C GLN A 26 9.57 8.25 9.02
N PRO A 27 9.04 7.68 7.91
CA PRO A 27 8.26 6.45 7.95
C PRO A 27 9.03 5.26 8.55
N GLU A 28 10.36 5.25 8.48
CA GLU A 28 11.22 4.22 9.09
C GLU A 28 11.10 4.11 10.61
N ARG A 29 10.61 5.16 11.29
CA ARG A 29 10.37 5.14 12.75
C ARG A 29 9.05 4.49 13.12
N LEU A 30 8.17 4.24 12.16
CA LEU A 30 6.87 3.60 12.40
C LEU A 30 7.05 2.09 12.60
N PRO A 31 6.13 1.43 13.33
CA PRO A 31 6.03 -0.03 13.36
C PRO A 31 5.91 -0.65 11.97
N THR A 32 6.35 -1.89 11.81
CA THR A 32 6.47 -2.56 10.50
C THR A 32 5.13 -2.67 9.77
N GLU A 33 4.07 -2.93 10.50
CA GLU A 33 2.70 -2.98 10.00
C GLU A 33 2.28 -1.63 9.39
N TRP A 34 2.53 -0.51 10.07
CA TRP A 34 2.17 0.82 9.59
C TRP A 34 3.04 1.27 8.42
N ARG A 35 4.29 0.81 8.36
CA ARG A 35 5.17 1.05 7.21
C ARG A 35 4.65 0.42 5.93
N ARG A 36 3.88 -0.68 5.98
CA ARG A 36 3.33 -1.33 4.79
C ARG A 36 2.14 -0.59 4.19
N ASP A 37 1.42 0.16 5.02
CA ASP A 37 0.24 0.91 4.60
C ASP A 37 0.53 2.42 4.43
N ASN A 38 1.75 2.87 4.75
CA ASN A 38 2.18 4.26 4.57
C ASN A 38 2.79 4.48 3.16
N PRO A 39 2.19 5.33 2.30
CA PRO A 39 2.65 5.59 0.94
C PRO A 39 4.02 6.27 0.83
N HIS A 40 4.55 6.81 1.93
CA HIS A 40 5.89 7.41 1.99
C HIS A 40 6.99 6.42 2.40
N SER A 41 6.60 5.22 2.85
CA SER A 41 7.52 4.17 3.26
C SER A 41 8.08 3.40 2.08
N ARG A 42 9.33 2.94 2.20
CA ARG A 42 9.94 1.99 1.25
C ARG A 42 9.34 0.59 1.33
N ASP A 43 8.63 0.30 2.41
CA ASP A 43 7.94 -0.98 2.62
C ASP A 43 6.47 -0.91 2.17
N TYR A 44 6.05 0.20 1.55
CA TYR A 44 4.68 0.39 1.09
C TYR A 44 4.27 -0.71 0.12
N ALA A 45 3.28 -1.49 0.52
CA ALA A 45 2.82 -2.67 -0.19
C ALA A 45 1.28 -2.71 -0.13
N PRO A 46 0.59 -1.82 -0.87
CA PRO A 46 -0.86 -1.77 -0.87
C PRO A 46 -1.44 -3.07 -1.43
N ALA A 47 -2.66 -3.39 -0.99
CA ALA A 47 -3.44 -4.43 -1.63
C ALA A 47 -3.82 -4.00 -3.04
N VAL A 48 -3.57 -4.88 -4.01
CA VAL A 48 -4.05 -4.78 -5.39
C VAL A 48 -4.92 -5.99 -5.70
N TYR A 49 -5.83 -5.85 -6.65
CA TYR A 49 -6.82 -6.85 -6.96
C TYR A 49 -6.57 -7.42 -8.35
N ARG A 50 -6.26 -8.72 -8.40
CA ARG A 50 -6.03 -9.47 -9.63
C ARG A 50 -7.31 -10.16 -10.05
N TRP A 51 -7.72 -10.01 -11.29
CA TRP A 51 -8.92 -10.66 -11.82
C TRP A 51 -8.80 -10.94 -13.33
N ARG A 52 -9.75 -11.69 -13.89
CA ARG A 52 -9.81 -12.00 -15.33
C ARG A 52 -11.08 -11.44 -15.95
N ASP A 53 -10.95 -10.83 -17.13
CA ASP A 53 -12.12 -10.38 -17.90
C ASP A 53 -12.78 -11.53 -18.67
N ALA A 54 -13.87 -11.22 -19.37
CA ALA A 54 -14.63 -12.19 -20.17
C ALA A 54 -13.80 -12.78 -21.34
N GLN A 55 -12.73 -12.11 -21.74
CA GLN A 55 -11.78 -12.59 -22.76
C GLN A 55 -10.60 -13.36 -22.15
N GLY A 56 -10.62 -13.59 -20.83
CA GLY A 56 -9.58 -14.31 -20.09
C GLY A 56 -8.32 -13.49 -19.78
N ARG A 57 -8.30 -12.19 -20.12
CA ARG A 57 -7.15 -11.31 -19.89
C ARG A 57 -7.04 -10.98 -18.41
N VAL A 58 -5.81 -10.98 -17.90
CA VAL A 58 -5.52 -10.65 -16.49
C VAL A 58 -5.45 -9.13 -16.34
N HIS A 59 -6.15 -8.62 -15.32
CA HIS A 59 -6.12 -7.22 -14.91
C HIS A 59 -5.62 -7.13 -13.47
N LEU A 60 -4.95 -6.02 -13.17
CA LEU A 60 -4.58 -5.61 -11.81
C LEU A 60 -5.16 -4.22 -11.55
N THR A 61 -5.93 -4.07 -10.50
CA THR A 61 -6.60 -2.81 -10.16
C THR A 61 -6.42 -2.45 -8.68
N ASP A 62 -6.46 -1.15 -8.36
CA ASP A 62 -6.37 -0.66 -6.97
C ASP A 62 -7.71 -0.79 -6.23
N THR A 63 -8.81 -1.01 -6.96
CA THR A 63 -10.14 -1.27 -6.42
C THR A 63 -10.64 -2.64 -6.88
N PRO A 64 -11.40 -3.36 -6.03
CA PRO A 64 -11.96 -4.64 -6.41
C PRO A 64 -13.04 -4.45 -7.48
N PRO A 65 -13.13 -5.34 -8.50
CA PRO A 65 -14.22 -5.29 -9.45
C PRO A 65 -15.53 -5.72 -8.78
N ALA A 66 -16.65 -5.10 -9.17
CA ALA A 66 -17.94 -5.29 -8.49
C ALA A 66 -18.68 -6.57 -8.89
N ASP A 67 -18.41 -7.10 -10.08
CA ASP A 67 -19.25 -8.07 -10.78
C ASP A 67 -18.55 -9.41 -11.05
N ARG A 68 -17.35 -9.61 -10.51
CA ARG A 68 -16.52 -10.77 -10.83
C ARG A 68 -15.60 -11.15 -9.67
N PRO A 69 -15.22 -12.43 -9.56
CA PRO A 69 -14.25 -12.86 -8.57
C PRO A 69 -12.89 -12.21 -8.83
N TYR A 70 -12.20 -11.91 -7.74
CA TYR A 70 -10.86 -11.36 -7.75
C TYR A 70 -10.03 -12.01 -6.64
N GLU A 71 -8.72 -11.84 -6.75
CA GLU A 71 -7.75 -12.24 -5.74
C GLU A 71 -7.06 -10.99 -5.22
N THR A 72 -6.99 -10.83 -3.90
CA THR A 72 -6.19 -9.78 -3.27
C THR A 72 -4.73 -10.20 -3.24
N VAL A 73 -3.87 -9.39 -3.84
CA VAL A 73 -2.44 -9.61 -3.93
C VAL A 73 -1.73 -8.44 -3.25
N ARG A 74 -0.70 -8.72 -2.44
CA ARG A 74 0.26 -7.70 -1.99
C ARG A 74 1.58 -7.94 -2.70
N ILE A 75 2.03 -6.96 -3.47
CA ILE A 75 3.29 -7.03 -4.21
C ILE A 75 4.41 -6.56 -3.27
N ASP A 76 5.48 -7.36 -3.19
CA ASP A 76 6.70 -6.95 -2.50
C ASP A 76 7.40 -5.84 -3.30
N PRO A 77 7.49 -4.59 -2.78
CA PRO A 77 8.07 -3.48 -3.52
C PRO A 77 9.58 -3.64 -3.76
N ARG A 78 10.23 -4.61 -3.11
CA ARG A 78 11.66 -4.91 -3.25
C ARG A 78 11.96 -5.99 -4.29
N ARG A 79 10.93 -6.58 -4.91
CA ARG A 79 11.08 -7.64 -5.91
C ARG A 79 10.38 -7.28 -7.20
N ASN A 80 11.11 -7.39 -8.30
CA ASN A 80 10.51 -7.26 -9.62
C ASN A 80 9.81 -8.57 -9.98
N VAL A 81 8.52 -8.51 -10.32
CA VAL A 81 7.73 -9.68 -10.74
C VAL A 81 7.56 -9.62 -12.25
N VAL A 82 8.23 -10.52 -12.96
CA VAL A 82 8.12 -10.64 -14.42
C VAL A 82 7.24 -11.83 -14.78
N PRO A 83 6.34 -11.70 -15.77
CA PRO A 83 5.60 -12.85 -16.29
C PRO A 83 6.56 -13.92 -16.82
N SER A 84 6.37 -15.17 -16.42
CA SER A 84 7.07 -16.31 -17.03
C SER A 84 6.42 -16.65 -18.38
N THR A 85 6.57 -15.77 -19.37
CA THR A 85 6.27 -16.07 -20.78
C THR A 85 7.44 -16.74 -21.50
N LEU A 86 8.56 -16.93 -20.80
CA LEU A 86 9.66 -17.73 -21.30
C LEU A 86 9.19 -19.19 -21.41
N PRO A 87 9.25 -19.80 -22.60
CA PRO A 87 9.07 -21.23 -22.73
C PRO A 87 10.04 -21.94 -21.78
N PRO A 88 9.71 -23.13 -21.25
CA PRO A 88 10.67 -23.93 -20.50
C PRO A 88 11.96 -24.07 -21.32
N PRO A 89 13.15 -24.04 -20.68
CA PRO A 89 14.41 -24.25 -21.40
C PRO A 89 14.32 -25.52 -22.26
N GLY A 90 14.39 -25.36 -23.59
CA GLY A 90 14.26 -26.46 -24.56
C GLY A 90 12.93 -26.54 -25.35
N ALA A 91 11.98 -25.62 -25.12
CA ALA A 91 10.71 -25.60 -25.86
C ALA A 91 10.75 -24.81 -27.19
N THR A 92 11.91 -24.69 -27.84
CA THR A 92 12.01 -24.30 -29.25
C THR A 92 11.92 -25.54 -30.12
N ARG A 93 10.78 -25.76 -30.77
CA ARG A 93 10.68 -26.62 -31.95
C ARG A 93 9.71 -26.04 -32.95
#